data_AF-A0A9W6XIS4-F1
#
_entry.id   AF-A0A9W6XIS4-F1
#
_cell.length_a   1.000
_cell.length_b   1.000
_cell.length_c   1.000
_cell.angle_alpha   90.00
_cell.angle_beta   90.00
_cell.angle_gamma   90.00
#
_symmetry.space_group_name_H-M   'P 1'
#
loop_
_entity.id
_entity.type
_entity.pdbx_description
1 polymer ?
#
loop_
_entity_poly.entity_id
_entity_poly.type
_entity_poly.pdbx_seq_one_letter_code
_entity_poly.pdbx_strand_id
1 'polypeptide(L)'
;MPENWAASEGLNALAISLSSERKWRNVQAVLPESFGLVARVLKDQTQLIQELQQRVDGLERTQTTVVTSDFVTALEEQIRDFRDKIEEKMDELITSTQTQLTNLELQFKSTRIQDEDRLSKLRQDMDQKLMYWQTKLMESEARRAVTMDIADKKIDMVSPESQEGEEVRDVIHGDFDARRVDAWKQFAEKADSARVEEISCALMDTIQRAQEIMLNDVNQLRQLNQAKADALELAQMKHNMVRLDVFKEKKMLCCNVLTVLLCQHNVLSVAESIQHELSALHRIVNEKMTIADVKELLDSQSTLCGLQNAMKEVESAAAGEFATKRQVENISQQVQAMSRQLRSEIYQARYVNGSPSAKQTIQWSSQVVNTNADVFLWQFGSDEVRLLLPGLYHLQAAFFTNYSPSIQVLVNGEPAIRLHSPTDTNEVACSPVIKRLRHSAGNVAGLTVDAFLALPARALVAISYDLDEKAQGFLNLRKL
;
A
#
# COMPACT_ATOMS: atom_id res chain seq x y z
N MET A 1 53.56 -65.51 6.23
CA MET A 1 54.18 -64.95 7.44
C MET A 1 55.21 -65.93 8.02
N PRO A 2 56.44 -66.01 7.48
CA PRO A 2 57.54 -66.80 8.05
C PRO A 2 58.74 -65.97 8.59
N GLU A 3 58.73 -64.63 8.49
CA GLU A 3 59.98 -63.83 8.55
C GLU A 3 60.49 -63.42 9.95
N ASN A 4 59.77 -63.71 11.03
CA ASN A 4 60.20 -63.29 12.38
C ASN A 4 61.21 -64.24 13.06
N TRP A 5 61.63 -65.32 12.38
CA TRP A 5 62.47 -66.36 12.99
C TRP A 5 63.94 -65.93 13.16
N ALA A 6 64.54 -65.26 12.17
CA ALA A 6 65.98 -64.96 12.17
C ALA A 6 66.41 -63.98 13.28
N ALA A 7 65.62 -62.93 13.53
CA ALA A 7 65.91 -61.96 14.59
C ALA A 7 65.79 -62.59 15.99
N SER A 8 64.87 -63.54 16.16
CA SER A 8 64.67 -64.25 17.42
C SER A 8 65.82 -65.22 17.73
N GLU A 9 66.41 -65.85 16.71
CA GLU A 9 67.58 -66.73 16.87
C GLU A 9 68.84 -65.97 17.30
N GLY A 10 69.08 -64.79 16.72
CA GLY A 10 70.23 -63.95 17.09
C GLY A 10 70.18 -63.48 18.55
N LEU A 11 68.99 -63.08 19.02
CA LEU A 11 68.77 -62.68 20.41
C LEU A 11 68.88 -63.87 21.39
N ASN A 12 68.37 -65.03 21.00
CA ASN A 12 68.50 -66.25 21.79
C ASN A 12 69.97 -66.71 21.88
N ALA A 13 70.73 -66.63 20.79
CA ALA A 13 72.17 -66.94 20.79
C ALA A 13 72.97 -65.99 21.69
N LEU A 14 72.62 -64.70 21.71
CA LEU A 14 73.20 -63.71 22.62
C LEU A 14 72.87 -64.06 24.07
N ALA A 15 71.60 -64.35 24.38
CA ALA A 15 71.15 -64.69 25.72
C ALA A 15 71.85 -65.95 26.25
N ILE A 16 71.95 -67.01 25.44
CA ILE A 16 72.63 -68.27 25.78
C ILE A 16 74.13 -68.05 26.03
N SER A 17 74.78 -67.19 25.24
CA SER A 17 76.20 -66.88 25.41
C SER A 17 76.46 -66.11 26.72
N LEU A 18 75.59 -65.15 27.04
CA LEU A 18 75.69 -64.33 28.26
C LEU A 18 75.32 -65.10 29.53
N SER A 19 74.43 -66.10 29.46
CA SER A 19 74.03 -66.91 30.62
C SER A 19 75.07 -67.97 31.04
N SER A 20 76.10 -68.21 30.23
CA SER A 20 77.12 -69.23 30.51
C SER A 20 78.19 -68.71 31.47
N GLU A 21 77.98 -68.89 32.77
CA GLU A 21 78.87 -68.46 33.87
C GLU A 21 80.33 -68.97 33.73
N ARG A 22 80.55 -70.14 33.11
CA ARG A 22 81.91 -70.67 32.83
C ARG A 22 82.67 -69.84 31.80
N LYS A 23 82.00 -69.23 30.82
CA LYS A 23 82.64 -68.46 29.73
C LYS A 23 83.18 -67.12 30.26
N TRP A 24 82.51 -66.51 31.23
CA TRP A 24 82.92 -65.24 31.85
C TRP A 24 84.27 -65.29 32.58
N ARG A 25 84.81 -66.47 32.88
CA ARG A 25 86.18 -66.61 33.40
C ARG A 25 87.25 -66.14 32.40
N ASN A 26 86.92 -66.04 31.11
CA ASN A 26 87.76 -65.45 30.08
C ASN A 26 87.03 -64.31 29.35
N VAL A 27 86.88 -63.19 30.05
CA VAL A 27 86.20 -61.97 29.56
C VAL A 27 86.74 -61.49 28.20
N GLN A 28 88.03 -61.69 27.95
CA GLN A 28 88.67 -61.31 26.69
C GLN A 28 88.12 -62.09 25.46
N ALA A 29 87.60 -63.30 25.65
CA ALA A 29 86.98 -64.08 24.58
C ALA A 29 85.47 -63.80 24.43
N VAL A 30 84.78 -63.53 25.54
CA VAL A 30 83.32 -63.33 25.57
C VAL A 30 82.90 -61.98 24.98
N LEU A 31 83.68 -60.92 25.22
CA LEU A 31 83.36 -59.59 24.71
C LEU A 31 83.33 -59.53 23.17
N PRO A 32 84.35 -59.99 22.42
CA PRO A 32 84.30 -59.99 20.97
C PRO A 32 83.15 -60.83 20.39
N GLU A 33 82.84 -61.98 21.01
CA GLU A 33 81.74 -62.85 20.60
C GLU A 33 80.39 -62.17 20.80
N SER A 34 80.20 -61.48 21.94
CA SER A 34 78.98 -60.75 22.27
C SER A 34 78.79 -59.54 21.37
N PHE A 35 79.83 -58.72 21.14
CA PHE A 35 79.77 -57.60 20.21
C PHE A 35 79.53 -58.05 18.76
N GLY A 36 80.11 -59.19 18.36
CA GLY A 36 79.87 -59.79 17.04
C GLY A 36 78.44 -60.30 16.84
N LEU A 37 77.76 -60.73 17.91
CA LEU A 37 76.33 -61.09 17.89
C LEU A 37 75.45 -59.83 17.82
N VAL A 38 75.74 -58.81 18.62
CA VAL A 38 75.02 -57.52 18.57
C VAL A 38 75.14 -56.87 17.19
N ALA A 39 76.34 -56.86 16.60
CA ALA A 39 76.55 -56.30 15.26
C ALA A 39 75.75 -57.02 14.18
N ARG A 40 75.57 -58.35 14.28
CA ARG A 40 74.73 -59.13 13.37
C ARG A 40 73.25 -58.78 13.54
N VAL A 41 72.75 -58.74 14.78
CA VAL A 41 71.36 -58.36 15.06
C VAL A 41 71.06 -56.95 14.55
N LEU A 42 71.96 -55.99 14.75
CA LEU A 42 71.79 -54.62 14.23
C LEU A 42 71.80 -54.57 12.70
N LYS A 43 72.63 -55.38 12.05
CA LYS A 43 72.66 -55.48 10.58
C LYS A 43 71.36 -56.04 10.03
N ASP A 44 70.85 -57.12 10.63
CA ASP A 44 69.60 -57.76 10.21
C ASP A 44 68.40 -56.83 10.45
N GLN A 45 68.37 -56.11 11.57
CA GLN A 45 67.37 -55.07 11.83
C GLN A 45 67.43 -53.93 10.81
N THR A 46 68.63 -53.50 10.41
CA THR A 46 68.78 -52.45 9.39
C THR A 46 68.22 -52.89 8.03
N GLN A 47 68.44 -54.15 7.65
CA GLN A 47 67.88 -54.71 6.42
C GLN A 47 66.35 -54.75 6.44
N LEU A 48 65.76 -55.22 7.55
CA LEU A 48 64.30 -55.24 7.72
C LEU A 48 63.69 -53.82 7.64
N ILE A 49 64.34 -52.83 8.23
CA ILE A 49 63.89 -51.43 8.14
C ILE A 49 63.91 -50.95 6.69
N GLN A 50 64.95 -51.26 5.92
CA GLN A 50 65.03 -50.88 4.50
C GLN A 50 63.95 -51.57 3.65
N GLU A 51 63.66 -52.84 3.90
CA GLU A 51 62.58 -53.57 3.20
C GLU A 51 61.20 -52.99 3.53
N LEU A 52 60.96 -52.66 4.80
CA LEU A 52 59.71 -52.02 5.21
C LEU A 52 59.56 -50.63 4.59
N GLN A 53 60.64 -49.83 4.51
CA GLN A 53 60.64 -48.54 3.83
C GLN A 53 60.29 -48.68 2.34
N GLN A 54 60.91 -49.64 1.64
CA GLN A 54 60.60 -49.89 0.21
C GLN A 54 59.14 -50.32 -0.01
N ARG A 55 58.59 -51.11 0.92
CA ARG A 55 57.17 -51.53 0.84
C ARG A 55 56.22 -50.36 1.09
N VAL A 56 56.54 -49.47 2.03
CA VAL A 56 55.76 -48.25 2.30
C VAL A 56 55.80 -47.33 1.08
N ASP A 57 56.98 -47.07 0.52
CA ASP A 57 57.14 -46.25 -0.69
C ASP A 57 56.39 -46.83 -1.90
N GLY A 58 56.37 -48.17 -2.02
CA GLY A 58 55.62 -48.88 -3.06
C GLY A 58 54.11 -48.69 -2.90
N LEU A 59 53.59 -48.88 -1.68
CA LEU A 59 52.17 -48.69 -1.35
C LEU A 59 51.72 -47.26 -1.58
N GLU A 60 52.52 -46.27 -1.15
CA GLU A 60 52.22 -44.85 -1.29
C GLU A 60 52.10 -44.45 -2.77
N ARG A 61 52.99 -44.95 -3.64
CA ARG A 61 52.93 -44.71 -5.09
C ARG A 61 51.72 -45.37 -5.76
N THR A 62 51.35 -46.59 -5.37
CA THR A 62 50.14 -47.26 -5.91
C THR A 62 48.83 -46.63 -5.43
N GLN A 63 48.79 -46.12 -4.19
CA GLN A 63 47.58 -45.54 -3.62
C GLN A 63 47.30 -44.12 -4.17
N THR A 64 48.35 -43.33 -4.42
CA THR A 64 48.19 -41.99 -5.02
C THR A 64 47.76 -42.00 -6.48
N THR A 65 48.11 -43.04 -7.25
CA THR A 65 47.81 -43.10 -8.70
C THR A 65 46.44 -43.68 -9.04
N VAL A 66 45.90 -44.60 -8.24
CA VAL A 66 44.65 -45.31 -8.59
C VAL A 66 43.41 -44.67 -7.94
N VAL A 67 43.54 -44.06 -6.76
CA VAL A 67 42.36 -43.57 -6.01
C VAL A 67 41.99 -42.12 -6.37
N THR A 68 42.93 -41.32 -6.89
CA THR A 68 42.68 -39.89 -7.13
C THR A 68 42.09 -39.61 -8.51
N SER A 69 42.48 -40.35 -9.56
CA SER A 69 42.02 -40.06 -10.92
C SER A 69 40.55 -40.45 -11.15
N ASP A 70 40.19 -41.71 -10.86
CA ASP A 70 38.86 -42.23 -11.19
C ASP A 70 37.76 -41.66 -10.28
N PHE A 71 38.11 -41.30 -9.04
CA PHE A 71 37.16 -40.65 -8.13
C PHE A 71 36.93 -39.19 -8.50
N VAL A 72 37.98 -38.46 -8.88
CA VAL A 72 37.85 -37.06 -9.30
C VAL A 72 37.04 -36.95 -10.59
N THR A 73 37.26 -37.84 -11.57
CA THR A 73 36.44 -37.86 -12.79
C THR A 73 34.97 -38.17 -12.50
N ALA A 74 34.68 -39.13 -11.61
CA ALA A 74 33.31 -39.44 -11.20
C ALA A 74 32.63 -38.26 -10.48
N LEU A 75 33.36 -37.55 -9.61
CA LEU A 75 32.84 -36.37 -8.91
C LEU A 75 32.60 -35.20 -9.87
N GLU A 76 33.52 -34.96 -10.82
CA GLU A 76 33.36 -33.95 -11.86
C GLU A 76 32.14 -34.23 -12.75
N GLU A 77 31.89 -35.50 -13.08
CA GLU A 77 30.73 -35.92 -13.85
C GLU A 77 29.43 -35.73 -13.05
N GLN A 78 29.42 -36.03 -11.75
CA GLN A 78 28.27 -35.78 -10.87
C GLN A 78 27.98 -34.28 -10.70
N ILE A 79 29.00 -33.43 -10.55
CA ILE A 79 28.84 -31.97 -10.47
C ILE A 79 28.29 -31.41 -11.79
N ARG A 80 28.74 -31.96 -12.92
CA ARG A 80 28.24 -31.59 -14.25
C ARG A 80 26.77 -31.95 -14.41
N ASP A 81 26.38 -33.18 -14.07
CA ASP A 81 24.97 -33.63 -14.11
C ASP A 81 24.08 -32.76 -13.20
N PHE A 82 24.57 -32.40 -12.01
CA PHE A 82 23.84 -31.53 -11.09
C PHE A 82 23.67 -30.10 -11.63
N ARG A 83 24.71 -29.56 -12.29
CA ARG A 83 24.65 -28.24 -12.95
C ARG A 83 23.61 -28.25 -14.06
N ASP A 84 23.66 -29.25 -14.95
CA ASP A 84 22.75 -29.36 -16.09
C ASP A 84 21.29 -29.46 -15.62
N LYS A 85 21.05 -30.19 -14.51
CA LYS A 85 19.73 -30.31 -13.90
C LYS A 85 19.22 -29.01 -13.25
N ILE A 86 20.10 -28.20 -12.67
CA ILE A 86 19.73 -26.86 -12.16
C ILE A 86 19.38 -25.93 -13.32
N GLU A 87 20.17 -25.96 -14.39
CA GLU A 87 19.95 -25.14 -15.58
C GLU A 87 18.60 -25.48 -16.25
N GLU A 88 18.28 -26.78 -16.41
CA GLU A 88 16.97 -27.25 -16.88
C GLU A 88 15.82 -26.75 -16.00
N LYS A 89 15.94 -26.84 -14.66
CA LYS A 89 14.91 -26.35 -13.73
C LYS A 89 14.76 -24.83 -13.77
N MET A 90 15.85 -24.10 -14.00
CA MET A 90 15.81 -22.65 -14.15
C MET A 90 15.11 -22.26 -15.46
N ASP A 91 15.36 -22.95 -16.56
CA ASP A 91 14.68 -22.74 -17.84
C ASP A 91 13.19 -23.09 -17.78
N GLU A 92 12.82 -24.19 -17.09
CA GLU A 92 11.42 -24.52 -16.79
C GLU A 92 10.74 -23.40 -15.99
N LEU A 93 11.43 -22.83 -14.99
CA LEU A 93 10.90 -21.75 -14.19
C LEU A 93 10.69 -20.50 -15.04
N ILE A 94 11.70 -20.09 -15.83
CA ILE A 94 11.65 -18.92 -16.73
C ILE A 94 10.50 -19.06 -17.73
N THR A 95 10.36 -20.22 -18.38
CA THR A 95 9.29 -20.47 -19.35
C THR A 95 7.91 -20.46 -18.69
N SER A 96 7.79 -21.00 -17.48
CA SER A 96 6.55 -20.96 -16.68
C SER A 96 6.15 -19.53 -16.32
N THR A 97 7.06 -18.70 -15.78
CA THR A 97 6.77 -17.29 -15.48
C THR A 97 6.45 -16.48 -16.73
N GLN A 98 7.16 -16.73 -17.83
CA GLN A 98 6.88 -16.06 -19.10
C GLN A 98 5.47 -16.39 -19.61
N THR A 99 5.05 -17.65 -19.49
CA THR A 99 3.70 -18.10 -19.86
C THR A 99 2.62 -17.49 -18.96
N GLN A 100 2.90 -17.32 -17.67
CA GLN A 100 1.98 -16.64 -16.75
C GLN A 100 1.83 -15.14 -17.10
N LEU A 101 2.93 -14.47 -17.44
CA LEU A 101 2.92 -13.07 -17.87
C LEU A 101 2.15 -12.87 -19.17
N THR A 102 2.33 -13.74 -20.17
CA THR A 102 1.59 -13.65 -21.43
C THR A 102 0.10 -13.90 -21.24
N ASN A 103 -0.28 -14.84 -20.37
CA ASN A 103 -1.68 -15.07 -20.00
C ASN A 103 -2.32 -13.87 -19.30
N LEU A 104 -1.60 -13.23 -18.36
CA LEU A 104 -2.07 -12.01 -17.72
C LEU A 104 -2.22 -10.87 -18.74
N GLU A 105 -1.27 -10.70 -19.65
CA GLU A 105 -1.35 -9.69 -20.71
C GLU A 105 -2.57 -9.90 -21.62
N LEU A 106 -2.86 -11.15 -21.98
CA LEU A 106 -4.06 -11.49 -22.75
C LEU A 106 -5.35 -11.21 -21.96
N GLN A 107 -5.38 -11.51 -20.66
CA GLN A 107 -6.53 -11.15 -19.81
C GLN A 107 -6.73 -9.63 -19.77
N PHE A 108 -5.68 -8.84 -19.60
CA PHE A 108 -5.78 -7.37 -19.62
C PHE A 108 -6.26 -6.84 -20.97
N LYS A 109 -5.76 -7.39 -22.08
CA LYS A 109 -6.23 -7.03 -23.43
C LYS A 109 -7.72 -7.35 -23.59
N SER A 110 -8.17 -8.51 -23.11
CA SER A 110 -9.58 -8.91 -23.16
C SER A 110 -10.47 -7.97 -22.33
N THR A 111 -10.08 -7.64 -21.10
CA THR A 111 -10.85 -6.73 -20.23
C THR A 111 -10.91 -5.33 -20.84
N ARG A 112 -9.80 -4.84 -21.41
CA ARG A 112 -9.76 -3.53 -22.08
C ARG A 112 -10.70 -3.46 -23.29
N ILE A 113 -10.77 -4.50 -24.10
CA ILE A 113 -11.72 -4.57 -25.22
C ILE A 113 -13.15 -4.55 -24.71
N GLN A 114 -13.45 -5.30 -23.64
CA GLN A 114 -14.79 -5.32 -23.03
C GLN A 114 -15.21 -3.95 -22.48
N ASP A 115 -14.28 -3.20 -21.88
CA ASP A 115 -14.54 -1.86 -21.36
C ASP A 115 -14.72 -0.83 -22.49
N GLU A 116 -13.97 -0.94 -23.59
CA GLU A 116 -14.13 -0.09 -24.77
C GLU A 116 -15.51 -0.31 -25.42
N ASP A 117 -15.99 -1.56 -25.49
CA ASP A 117 -17.34 -1.90 -25.97
C ASP A 117 -18.43 -1.31 -25.07
N ARG A 118 -18.25 -1.38 -23.75
CA ARG A 118 -19.17 -0.78 -22.76
C ARG A 118 -19.21 0.74 -22.90
N LEU A 119 -18.06 1.38 -23.09
CA LEU A 119 -17.94 2.82 -23.30
C LEU A 119 -18.60 3.23 -24.62
N SER A 120 -18.40 2.46 -25.70
CA SER A 120 -19.03 2.70 -27.00
C SER A 120 -20.55 2.62 -26.91
N LYS A 121 -21.07 1.61 -26.19
CA LYS A 121 -22.51 1.48 -25.94
C LYS A 121 -23.07 2.63 -25.11
N LEU A 122 -22.33 3.10 -24.11
CA LEU A 122 -22.75 4.25 -23.30
C LEU A 122 -22.78 5.55 -24.12
N ARG A 123 -21.80 5.77 -24.99
CA ARG A 123 -21.79 6.92 -25.91
C ARG A 123 -22.99 6.88 -26.84
N GLN A 124 -23.29 5.72 -27.42
CA GLN A 124 -24.46 5.54 -28.29
C GLN A 124 -25.77 5.84 -27.56
N ASP A 125 -25.94 5.39 -26.31
CA ASP A 125 -27.13 5.71 -25.49
C ASP A 125 -27.25 7.21 -25.20
N MET A 126 -26.12 7.88 -24.92
CA MET A 126 -26.10 9.33 -24.73
C MET A 126 -26.47 10.09 -26.01
N ASP A 127 -25.93 9.70 -27.16
CA ASP A 127 -26.23 10.33 -28.44
C ASP A 127 -27.72 10.14 -28.82
N GLN A 128 -28.28 8.96 -28.57
CA GLN A 128 -29.71 8.71 -28.77
C GLN A 128 -30.59 9.61 -27.88
N LYS A 129 -30.22 9.77 -26.60
CA LYS A 129 -30.93 10.66 -25.68
C LYS A 129 -30.82 12.13 -26.10
N LEU A 130 -29.65 12.58 -26.53
CA LEU A 130 -29.44 13.94 -27.04
C LEU A 130 -30.32 14.20 -28.27
N MET A 131 -30.35 13.27 -29.22
CA MET A 131 -31.22 13.37 -30.40
C MET A 131 -32.70 13.45 -30.00
N TYR A 132 -33.15 12.60 -29.07
CA TYR A 132 -34.52 12.64 -28.56
C TYR A 132 -34.88 14.01 -27.96
N TRP A 133 -34.02 14.57 -27.12
CA TRP A 133 -34.25 15.89 -26.51
C TRP A 133 -34.23 17.02 -27.54
N GLN A 134 -33.35 16.94 -28.54
CA GLN A 134 -33.30 17.91 -29.63
C GLN A 134 -34.59 17.89 -30.47
N THR A 135 -35.13 16.70 -30.78
CA THR A 135 -36.44 16.57 -31.44
C THR A 135 -37.56 17.15 -30.57
N LYS A 136 -37.57 16.87 -29.26
CA LYS A 136 -38.57 17.44 -28.33
C LYS A 136 -38.50 18.96 -28.24
N LEU A 137 -37.30 19.53 -28.30
CA LEU A 137 -37.10 20.97 -28.33
C LEU A 137 -37.70 21.58 -29.61
N MET A 138 -37.38 21.01 -30.77
CA MET A 138 -37.96 21.46 -32.05
C MET A 138 -39.49 21.31 -32.09
N GLU A 139 -40.05 20.22 -31.54
CA GLU A 139 -41.51 20.07 -31.38
C GLU A 139 -42.10 21.19 -30.51
N SER A 140 -41.42 21.58 -29.43
CA SER A 140 -41.88 22.64 -28.53
C SER A 140 -41.81 24.03 -29.17
N GLU A 141 -40.79 24.28 -30.00
CA GLU A 141 -40.62 25.52 -30.75
C GLU A 141 -41.65 25.64 -31.87
N ALA A 142 -41.91 24.55 -32.60
CA ALA A 142 -42.98 24.50 -33.60
C ALA A 142 -44.36 24.75 -32.98
N ARG A 143 -44.64 24.17 -31.80
CA ARG A 143 -45.89 24.44 -31.05
C ARG A 143 -46.00 25.92 -30.66
N ARG A 144 -44.91 26.54 -30.20
CA ARG A 144 -44.87 27.96 -29.85
C ARG A 144 -45.11 28.87 -31.06
N ALA A 145 -44.51 28.55 -32.21
CA ALA A 145 -44.71 29.30 -33.45
C ALA A 145 -46.19 29.29 -33.88
N VAL A 146 -46.85 28.13 -33.83
CA VAL A 146 -48.30 28.02 -34.14
C VAL A 146 -49.15 28.85 -33.18
N THR A 147 -48.83 28.87 -31.88
CA THR A 147 -49.58 29.70 -30.92
C THR A 147 -49.39 31.20 -31.13
N MET A 148 -48.20 31.64 -31.57
CA MET A 148 -47.96 33.05 -31.91
C MET A 148 -48.76 33.46 -33.16
N ASP A 149 -48.77 32.63 -34.19
CA ASP A 149 -49.56 32.88 -35.42
C ASP A 149 -51.07 33.01 -35.14
N ILE A 150 -51.61 32.26 -34.16
CA ILE A 150 -53.01 32.37 -33.73
C ILE A 150 -53.23 33.67 -32.95
N ALA A 151 -52.26 34.10 -32.14
CA ALA A 151 -52.35 35.36 -31.40
C ALA A 151 -52.32 36.57 -32.35
N ASP A 152 -51.43 36.57 -33.33
CA ASP A 152 -51.29 37.66 -34.31
C ASP A 152 -52.55 37.78 -35.20
N LYS A 153 -53.12 36.66 -35.68
CA LYS A 153 -54.41 36.67 -36.40
C LYS A 153 -55.57 37.18 -35.56
N LYS A 154 -55.52 37.04 -34.24
CA LYS A 154 -56.56 37.55 -33.34
C LYS A 154 -56.43 39.06 -33.09
N ILE A 155 -55.23 39.61 -33.26
CA ILE A 155 -54.96 41.06 -33.19
C ILE A 155 -55.39 41.75 -34.50
N ASP A 156 -55.17 41.14 -35.66
CA ASP A 156 -55.58 41.70 -36.96
C ASP A 156 -57.10 41.68 -37.22
N MET A 157 -57.88 40.88 -36.48
CA MET A 157 -59.35 40.90 -36.55
C MET A 157 -60.01 42.04 -35.76
N VAL A 158 -59.23 42.85 -35.04
CA VAL A 158 -59.71 44.12 -34.45
C VAL A 158 -59.44 45.23 -35.46
N SER A 159 -60.40 45.40 -36.38
CA SER A 159 -60.32 46.33 -37.50
C SER A 159 -60.06 47.78 -37.08
N PRO A 160 -59.27 48.54 -37.87
CA PRO A 160 -59.19 49.98 -37.81
C PRO A 160 -60.34 50.59 -38.62
N GLU A 161 -61.05 51.55 -38.03
CA GLU A 161 -61.98 52.42 -38.74
C GLU A 161 -61.68 53.87 -38.36
N SER A 162 -60.80 54.50 -39.14
CA SER A 162 -60.86 55.94 -39.47
C SER A 162 -59.62 56.33 -40.29
N GLN A 163 -59.83 56.44 -41.61
CA GLN A 163 -59.02 57.22 -42.53
C GLN A 163 -59.18 58.71 -42.22
N GLU A 164 -58.07 59.46 -42.22
CA GLU A 164 -57.83 60.60 -43.11
C GLU A 164 -56.57 61.36 -42.70
N GLY A 165 -55.80 61.82 -43.68
CA GLY A 165 -55.01 63.04 -43.54
C GLY A 165 -53.51 62.89 -43.37
N GLU A 166 -52.86 62.34 -44.40
CA GLU A 166 -51.44 62.52 -44.67
C GLU A 166 -51.20 63.95 -45.22
N GLU A 167 -51.02 64.94 -44.35
CA GLU A 167 -50.32 66.20 -44.68
C GLU A 167 -50.03 66.99 -43.39
N VAL A 168 -49.00 67.83 -43.40
CA VAL A 168 -48.46 68.63 -42.28
C VAL A 168 -47.44 67.89 -41.41
N ARG A 169 -46.30 67.55 -42.04
CA ARG A 169 -45.09 67.06 -41.38
C ARG A 169 -44.16 68.18 -40.86
N ASP A 170 -44.57 69.46 -40.85
CA ASP A 170 -43.65 70.58 -40.56
C ASP A 170 -44.18 71.76 -39.70
N VAL A 171 -45.31 71.66 -38.98
CA VAL A 171 -45.77 72.76 -38.08
C VAL A 171 -46.14 72.31 -36.65
N ILE A 172 -45.96 71.03 -36.33
CA ILE A 172 -46.55 70.42 -35.12
C ILE A 172 -45.50 70.12 -34.06
N HIS A 173 -44.76 71.12 -33.57
CA HIS A 173 -43.96 71.00 -32.33
C HIS A 173 -44.23 72.13 -31.32
N GLY A 174 -45.24 72.99 -31.56
CA GLY A 174 -45.54 74.12 -30.68
C GLY A 174 -47.00 74.27 -30.21
N ASP A 175 -47.98 73.76 -30.95
CA ASP A 175 -49.41 74.04 -30.67
C ASP A 175 -50.29 72.77 -30.55
N PHE A 176 -49.67 71.59 -30.59
CA PHE A 176 -50.37 70.30 -30.54
C PHE A 176 -50.63 69.77 -29.13
N ASP A 177 -49.88 70.25 -28.13
CA ASP A 177 -50.05 69.82 -26.75
C ASP A 177 -51.26 70.48 -26.09
N ALA A 178 -51.58 71.74 -26.41
CA ALA A 178 -52.71 72.44 -25.80
C ALA A 178 -54.07 71.82 -26.21
N ARG A 179 -54.27 71.54 -27.51
CA ARG A 179 -55.53 70.95 -28.00
C ARG A 179 -55.69 69.47 -27.66
N ARG A 180 -54.60 68.69 -27.56
CA ARG A 180 -54.67 67.30 -27.04
C ARG A 180 -55.00 67.28 -25.57
N VAL A 181 -54.45 68.18 -24.77
CA VAL A 181 -54.77 68.26 -23.35
C VAL A 181 -56.24 68.63 -23.15
N ASP A 182 -56.79 69.57 -23.91
CA ASP A 182 -58.23 69.91 -23.82
C ASP A 182 -59.16 68.81 -24.36
N ALA A 183 -58.78 68.11 -25.43
CA ALA A 183 -59.52 66.96 -25.93
C ALA A 183 -59.48 65.79 -24.93
N TRP A 184 -58.33 65.52 -24.30
CA TRP A 184 -58.19 64.54 -23.23
C TRP A 184 -58.97 64.94 -21.98
N LYS A 185 -59.07 66.24 -21.67
CA LYS A 185 -59.85 66.76 -20.55
C LYS A 185 -61.35 66.60 -20.77
N GLN A 186 -61.84 66.85 -21.99
CA GLN A 186 -63.24 66.58 -22.35
C GLN A 186 -63.56 65.08 -22.44
N PHE A 187 -62.60 64.26 -22.85
CA PHE A 187 -62.75 62.80 -22.83
C PHE A 187 -62.75 62.26 -21.40
N ALA A 188 -61.94 62.84 -20.50
CA ALA A 188 -61.93 62.52 -19.07
C ALA A 188 -63.20 63.00 -18.35
N GLU A 189 -63.82 64.11 -18.78
CA GLU A 189 -65.11 64.58 -18.25
C GLU A 189 -66.31 63.76 -18.76
N LYS A 190 -66.21 63.14 -19.95
CA LYS A 190 -67.29 62.30 -20.54
C LYS A 190 -67.10 60.80 -20.32
N ALA A 191 -65.91 60.36 -19.94
CA ALA A 191 -65.68 58.98 -19.56
C ALA A 191 -66.34 58.76 -18.20
N ASP A 192 -67.38 57.94 -18.17
CA ASP A 192 -68.00 57.45 -16.93
C ASP A 192 -66.87 56.97 -16.01
N SER A 193 -66.62 57.72 -14.92
CA SER A 193 -65.49 57.46 -14.01
C SER A 193 -65.45 56.00 -13.56
N ALA A 194 -66.62 55.37 -13.46
CA ALA A 194 -66.77 53.95 -13.13
C ALA A 194 -66.17 53.00 -14.20
N ARG A 195 -66.33 53.29 -15.51
CA ARG A 195 -65.74 52.45 -16.57
C ARG A 195 -64.23 52.61 -16.65
N VAL A 196 -63.70 53.80 -16.38
CA VAL A 196 -62.25 54.04 -16.35
C VAL A 196 -61.61 53.29 -15.17
N GLU A 197 -62.26 53.31 -14.01
CA GLU A 197 -61.82 52.56 -12.84
C GLU A 197 -61.87 51.05 -13.07
N GLU A 198 -62.95 50.53 -13.69
CA GLU A 198 -63.07 49.11 -14.05
C GLU A 198 -61.97 48.65 -15.02
N ILE A 199 -61.70 49.43 -16.07
CA ILE A 199 -60.63 49.12 -17.04
C ILE A 199 -59.25 49.20 -16.39
N SER A 200 -59.03 50.17 -15.49
CA SER A 200 -57.78 50.31 -14.75
C SER A 200 -57.54 49.12 -13.82
N CYS A 201 -58.57 48.67 -13.09
CA CYS A 201 -58.50 47.47 -12.26
C CYS A 201 -58.21 46.21 -13.10
N ALA A 202 -58.92 46.02 -14.22
CA ALA A 202 -58.70 44.87 -15.10
C ALA A 202 -57.29 44.86 -15.72
N LEU A 203 -56.76 46.04 -16.05
CA LEU A 203 -55.39 46.19 -16.54
C LEU A 203 -54.36 45.87 -15.45
N MET A 204 -54.53 46.39 -14.24
CA MET A 204 -53.66 46.10 -13.10
C MET A 204 -53.64 44.60 -12.77
N ASP A 205 -54.80 43.94 -12.78
CA ASP A 205 -54.90 42.49 -12.57
C ASP A 205 -54.22 41.68 -13.68
N THR A 206 -54.23 42.19 -14.91
CA THR A 206 -53.54 41.56 -16.05
C THR A 206 -52.03 41.75 -15.95
N ILE A 207 -51.58 42.94 -15.58
CA ILE A 207 -50.16 43.23 -15.33
C ILE A 207 -49.63 42.38 -14.18
N GLN A 208 -50.38 42.29 -13.07
CA GLN A 208 -49.99 41.51 -11.91
C GLN A 208 -49.89 40.02 -12.24
N ARG A 209 -50.87 39.45 -12.95
CA ARG A 209 -50.79 38.06 -13.43
C ARG A 209 -49.61 37.83 -14.38
N ALA A 210 -49.33 38.76 -15.28
CA ALA A 210 -48.17 38.67 -16.17
C ALA A 210 -46.84 38.72 -15.40
N GLN A 211 -46.75 39.54 -14.35
CA GLN A 211 -45.59 39.61 -13.46
C GLN A 211 -45.40 38.32 -12.66
N GLU A 212 -46.47 37.71 -12.15
CA GLU A 212 -46.42 36.43 -11.44
C GLU A 212 -45.95 35.29 -12.36
N ILE A 213 -46.42 35.26 -13.61
CA ILE A 213 -45.97 34.29 -14.61
C ILE A 213 -44.48 34.47 -14.91
N MET A 214 -44.02 35.70 -15.19
CA MET A 214 -42.60 35.98 -15.40
C MET A 214 -41.74 35.59 -14.20
N LEU A 215 -42.19 35.85 -12.98
CA LEU A 215 -41.46 35.51 -11.77
C LEU A 215 -41.33 33.98 -11.61
N ASN A 216 -42.39 33.23 -11.92
CA ASN A 216 -42.36 31.78 -11.94
C ASN A 216 -41.39 31.23 -12.99
N ASP A 217 -41.40 31.79 -14.20
CA ASP A 217 -40.48 31.40 -15.29
C ASP A 217 -39.02 31.66 -14.91
N VAL A 218 -38.72 32.81 -14.29
CA VAL A 218 -37.38 33.15 -13.77
C VAL A 218 -36.94 32.16 -12.68
N ASN A 219 -37.85 31.78 -11.78
CA ASN A 219 -37.55 30.79 -10.75
C ASN A 219 -37.30 29.39 -11.35
N GLN A 220 -38.07 28.99 -12.37
CA GLN A 220 -37.85 27.72 -13.08
C GLN A 220 -36.51 27.70 -13.81
N LEU A 221 -36.12 28.80 -14.46
CA LEU A 221 -34.80 28.99 -15.07
C LEU A 221 -33.67 28.89 -14.03
N ARG A 222 -33.85 29.49 -12.85
CA ARG A 222 -32.88 29.39 -11.75
C ARG A 222 -32.73 27.94 -11.27
N GLN A 223 -33.83 27.20 -11.13
CA GLN A 223 -33.79 25.77 -10.75
C GLN A 223 -33.09 24.91 -11.80
N LEU A 224 -33.38 25.11 -13.08
CA LEU A 224 -32.70 24.40 -14.17
C LEU A 224 -31.21 24.72 -14.22
N ASN A 225 -30.82 25.97 -13.96
CA ASN A 225 -29.42 26.35 -13.91
C ASN A 225 -28.68 25.72 -12.71
N GLN A 226 -29.35 25.62 -11.55
CA GLN A 226 -28.82 24.90 -10.40
C GLN A 226 -28.64 23.40 -10.70
N ALA A 227 -29.66 22.75 -11.24
CA ALA A 227 -29.59 21.33 -11.61
C ALA A 227 -28.48 21.04 -12.65
N LYS A 228 -28.24 21.99 -13.56
CA LYS A 228 -27.13 21.91 -14.52
C LYS A 228 -25.76 22.02 -13.85
N ALA A 229 -25.61 22.91 -12.86
CA ALA A 229 -24.40 23.02 -12.06
C ALA A 229 -24.12 21.73 -11.29
N ASP A 230 -25.13 21.17 -10.62
CA ASP A 230 -25.03 19.92 -9.87
C ASP A 230 -24.64 18.74 -10.78
N ALA A 231 -25.20 18.68 -12.00
CA ALA A 231 -24.86 17.66 -12.99
C ALA A 231 -23.41 17.78 -13.50
N LEU A 232 -22.89 19.00 -13.64
CA LEU A 232 -21.49 19.25 -14.02
C LEU A 232 -20.53 18.84 -12.90
N GLU A 233 -20.85 19.15 -11.64
CA GLU A 233 -20.06 18.71 -10.49
C GLU A 233 -20.02 17.18 -10.40
N LEU A 234 -21.17 16.51 -10.60
CA LEU A 234 -21.25 15.06 -10.61
C LEU A 234 -20.42 14.44 -11.75
N ALA A 235 -20.46 15.03 -12.95
CA ALA A 235 -19.64 14.58 -14.08
C ALA A 235 -18.13 14.75 -13.78
N GLN A 236 -17.74 15.85 -13.15
CA GLN A 236 -16.36 16.12 -12.75
C GLN A 236 -15.90 15.14 -11.65
N MET A 237 -16.76 14.86 -10.66
CA MET A 237 -16.47 13.87 -9.62
C MET A 237 -16.31 12.47 -10.20
N LYS A 238 -17.16 12.07 -11.16
CA LYS A 238 -17.05 10.79 -11.87
C LYS A 238 -15.75 10.69 -12.67
N HIS A 239 -15.36 11.76 -13.36
CA HIS A 239 -14.08 11.81 -14.08
C HIS A 239 -12.89 11.66 -13.11
N ASN A 240 -12.93 12.32 -11.96
CA ASN A 240 -11.91 12.20 -10.92
C ASN A 240 -11.85 10.79 -10.32
N MET A 241 -12.99 10.12 -10.14
CA MET A 241 -13.06 8.73 -9.68
C MET A 241 -12.37 7.78 -10.68
N VAL A 242 -12.71 7.87 -11.97
CA VAL A 242 -12.07 7.04 -13.01
C VAL A 242 -10.56 7.28 -13.05
N ARG A 243 -10.12 8.53 -12.91
CA ARG A 243 -8.68 8.87 -12.85
C ARG A 243 -7.98 8.26 -11.64
N LEU A 244 -8.66 8.20 -10.48
CA LEU A 244 -8.13 7.57 -9.27
C LEU A 244 -8.02 6.05 -9.40
N ASP A 245 -8.97 5.40 -10.06
CA ASP A 245 -8.92 3.95 -10.27
C ASP A 245 -7.77 3.56 -11.21
N VAL A 246 -7.59 4.30 -12.31
CA VAL A 246 -6.41 4.13 -13.20
C VAL A 246 -5.10 4.37 -12.46
N PHE A 247 -5.06 5.33 -11.53
CA PHE A 247 -3.86 5.61 -10.74
C PHE A 247 -3.56 4.50 -9.71
N LYS A 248 -4.58 3.95 -9.05
CA LYS A 248 -4.43 2.82 -8.12
C LYS A 248 -3.91 1.58 -8.85
N GLU A 249 -4.45 1.29 -10.03
CA GLU A 249 -4.04 0.15 -10.85
C GLU A 249 -2.58 0.27 -11.29
N LYS A 250 -2.16 1.46 -11.77
CA LYS A 250 -0.74 1.72 -12.09
C LYS A 250 0.17 1.61 -10.88
N LYS A 251 -0.26 2.06 -9.70
CA LYS A 251 0.53 1.95 -8.47
C LYS A 251 0.69 0.49 -8.04
N MET A 252 -0.37 -0.32 -8.14
CA MET A 252 -0.32 -1.76 -7.86
C MET A 252 0.63 -2.47 -8.82
N LEU A 253 0.56 -2.17 -10.11
CA LEU A 253 1.46 -2.72 -11.12
C LEU A 253 2.94 -2.36 -10.81
N CYS A 254 3.19 -1.10 -10.44
CA CYS A 254 4.54 -0.64 -10.09
C CYS A 254 5.08 -1.34 -8.83
N CYS A 255 4.25 -1.53 -7.80
CA CYS A 255 4.64 -2.30 -6.62
C CYS A 255 5.00 -3.74 -6.98
N ASN A 256 4.19 -4.42 -7.78
CA ASN A 256 4.46 -5.80 -8.18
C ASN A 256 5.76 -5.93 -8.99
N VAL A 257 5.99 -5.03 -9.96
CA VAL A 257 7.24 -5.01 -10.74
C VAL A 257 8.45 -4.73 -9.85
N LEU A 258 8.34 -3.80 -8.89
CA LEU A 258 9.42 -3.50 -7.96
C LEU A 258 9.74 -4.69 -7.06
N THR A 259 8.73 -5.42 -6.58
CA THR A 259 8.94 -6.63 -5.76
C THR A 259 9.64 -7.73 -6.56
N VAL A 260 9.26 -7.94 -7.82
CA VAL A 260 9.93 -8.91 -8.71
C VAL A 260 11.38 -8.53 -8.95
N LEU A 261 11.66 -7.25 -9.26
CA LEU A 261 13.04 -6.77 -9.45
C LEU A 261 13.89 -6.92 -8.18
N LEU A 262 13.31 -6.63 -7.01
CA LEU A 262 14.00 -6.79 -5.72
C LEU A 262 14.33 -8.26 -5.43
N CYS A 263 13.40 -9.17 -5.70
CA CYS A 263 13.64 -10.61 -5.61
C CYS A 263 14.74 -11.06 -6.57
N GLN A 264 14.74 -10.57 -7.80
CA GLN A 264 15.73 -10.92 -8.81
C GLN A 264 17.14 -10.45 -8.42
N HIS A 265 17.26 -9.24 -7.86
CA HIS A 265 18.53 -8.73 -7.35
C HIS A 265 19.06 -9.54 -6.16
N ASN A 266 18.18 -9.94 -5.23
CA ASN A 266 18.59 -10.77 -4.10
C ASN A 266 19.06 -12.16 -4.54
N VAL A 267 18.39 -12.78 -5.51
CA VAL A 267 18.80 -14.08 -6.07
C VAL A 267 20.14 -13.96 -6.79
N LEU A 268 20.34 -12.92 -7.60
CA LEU A 268 21.61 -12.64 -8.28
C LEU A 268 22.75 -12.43 -7.27
N SER A 269 22.53 -11.64 -6.22
CA SER A 269 23.54 -11.40 -5.18
C SER A 269 23.95 -12.68 -4.45
N VAL A 270 22.98 -13.56 -4.14
CA VAL A 270 23.27 -14.87 -3.53
C VAL A 270 24.05 -15.75 -4.50
N ALA A 271 23.67 -15.78 -5.78
CA ALA A 271 24.39 -16.56 -6.80
C ALA A 271 25.85 -16.08 -6.98
N GLU A 272 26.09 -14.77 -7.02
CA GLU A 272 27.43 -14.18 -7.09
C GLU A 272 28.26 -14.52 -5.85
N SER A 273 27.67 -14.47 -4.65
CA SER A 273 28.34 -14.86 -3.41
C SER A 273 28.76 -16.33 -3.42
N ILE A 274 27.87 -17.23 -3.88
CA ILE A 274 28.15 -18.67 -4.00
C ILE A 274 29.28 -18.90 -5.02
N GLN A 275 29.23 -18.23 -6.17
CA GLN A 275 30.27 -18.31 -7.19
C GLN A 275 31.64 -17.90 -6.65
N HIS A 276 31.68 -16.85 -5.82
CA HIS A 276 32.91 -16.32 -5.24
C HIS A 276 33.52 -17.27 -4.19
N GLU A 277 32.69 -17.86 -3.34
CA GLU A 277 33.09 -18.89 -2.37
C GLU A 277 33.59 -20.16 -3.07
N LEU A 278 32.88 -20.64 -4.09
CA LEU A 278 33.32 -21.80 -4.88
C LEU A 278 34.68 -21.56 -5.57
N SER A 279 34.88 -20.34 -6.09
CA SER A 279 36.15 -19.96 -6.72
C SER A 279 37.29 -19.88 -5.69
N ALA A 280 37.02 -19.37 -4.48
CA ALA A 280 37.98 -19.35 -3.39
C ALA A 280 38.35 -20.77 -2.93
N LEU A 281 37.35 -21.65 -2.78
CA LEU A 281 37.55 -23.05 -2.42
C LEU A 281 38.39 -23.78 -3.48
N HIS A 282 38.08 -23.58 -4.76
CA HIS A 282 38.82 -24.16 -5.88
C HIS A 282 40.28 -23.72 -5.89
N ARG A 283 40.55 -22.45 -5.56
CA ARG A 283 41.93 -21.93 -5.45
C ARG A 283 42.68 -22.56 -4.29
N ILE A 284 42.04 -22.74 -3.13
CA ILE A 284 42.65 -23.36 -1.94
C ILE A 284 43.00 -24.84 -2.23
N VAL A 285 42.07 -25.56 -2.87
CA VAL A 285 42.28 -26.95 -3.30
C VAL A 285 43.47 -27.07 -4.27
N ASN A 286 43.58 -26.16 -5.25
CA ASN A 286 44.68 -26.20 -6.23
C ASN A 286 46.04 -25.70 -5.69
N GLU A 287 46.08 -24.74 -4.76
CA GLU A 287 47.34 -24.16 -4.29
C GLU A 287 47.99 -24.90 -3.11
N LYS A 288 47.23 -25.65 -2.30
CA LYS A 288 47.73 -26.12 -0.99
C LYS A 288 47.44 -27.55 -0.58
N MET A 289 46.74 -28.36 -1.37
CA MET A 289 46.32 -29.67 -0.93
C MET A 289 47.50 -30.65 -0.87
N THR A 290 48.13 -30.73 0.31
CA THR A 290 49.11 -31.78 0.61
C THR A 290 48.37 -33.09 0.86
N ILE A 291 49.03 -34.24 0.74
CA ILE A 291 48.42 -35.56 0.96
C ILE A 291 47.78 -35.67 2.36
N ALA A 292 48.28 -34.90 3.34
CA ALA A 292 47.67 -34.78 4.66
C ALA A 292 46.32 -34.04 4.64
N ASP A 293 46.21 -32.96 3.86
CA ASP A 293 44.96 -32.21 3.66
C ASP A 293 43.94 -33.03 2.86
N VAL A 294 44.38 -33.90 1.93
CA VAL A 294 43.50 -34.86 1.23
C VAL A 294 42.90 -35.87 2.21
N LYS A 295 43.70 -36.34 3.17
CA LYS A 295 43.23 -37.27 4.19
C LYS A 295 42.26 -36.60 5.17
N GLU A 296 42.53 -35.35 5.56
CA GLU A 296 41.61 -34.56 6.38
C GLU A 296 40.33 -34.18 5.60
N LEU A 297 40.42 -33.96 4.27
CA LEU A 297 39.27 -33.79 3.38
C LEU A 297 38.45 -35.08 3.22
N LEU A 298 39.09 -36.25 3.17
CA LEU A 298 38.38 -37.53 3.14
C LEU A 298 37.68 -37.83 4.48
N ASP A 299 38.36 -37.56 5.59
CA ASP A 299 37.80 -37.73 6.93
C ASP A 299 36.66 -36.71 7.17
N SER A 300 36.82 -35.47 6.69
CA SER A 300 35.76 -34.46 6.70
C SER A 300 34.63 -34.75 5.71
N GLN A 301 34.90 -35.40 4.58
CA GLN A 301 33.89 -35.91 3.65
C GLN A 301 33.09 -37.06 4.25
N SER A 302 33.71 -37.94 5.04
CA SER A 302 33.01 -38.99 5.78
C SER A 302 32.06 -38.40 6.83
N THR A 303 32.48 -37.32 7.50
CA THR A 303 31.62 -36.58 8.43
C THR A 303 30.59 -35.71 7.71
N LEU A 304 30.87 -35.18 6.51
CA LEU A 304 29.89 -34.51 5.65
C LEU A 304 28.85 -35.48 5.11
N CYS A 305 29.24 -36.70 4.76
CA CYS A 305 28.31 -37.76 4.34
C CYS A 305 27.45 -38.21 5.53
N GLY A 306 28.06 -38.32 6.73
CA GLY A 306 27.34 -38.49 7.99
C GLY A 306 26.38 -37.34 8.31
N LEU A 307 26.79 -36.09 8.10
CA LEU A 307 25.98 -34.89 8.29
C LEU A 307 24.87 -34.80 7.25
N GLN A 308 25.11 -35.21 6.01
CA GLN A 308 24.14 -35.19 4.92
C GLN A 308 23.11 -36.31 5.09
N ASN A 309 23.52 -37.46 5.63
CA ASN A 309 22.60 -38.51 6.06
C ASN A 309 21.82 -38.08 7.30
N ALA A 310 22.45 -37.42 8.27
CA ALA A 310 21.77 -36.83 9.42
C ALA A 310 20.83 -35.68 9.02
N MET A 311 21.19 -34.86 8.03
CA MET A 311 20.32 -33.84 7.45
C MET A 311 19.18 -34.46 6.67
N LYS A 312 19.38 -35.57 5.95
CA LYS A 312 18.29 -36.33 5.32
C LYS A 312 17.40 -36.99 6.36
N GLU A 313 17.95 -37.52 7.45
CA GLU A 313 17.18 -38.06 8.56
C GLU A 313 16.40 -36.95 9.27
N VAL A 314 17.02 -35.79 9.53
CA VAL A 314 16.37 -34.60 10.07
C VAL A 314 15.35 -34.03 9.08
N GLU A 315 15.60 -33.99 7.77
CA GLU A 315 14.62 -33.60 6.75
C GLU A 315 13.48 -34.60 6.68
N SER A 316 13.74 -35.90 6.84
CA SER A 316 12.70 -36.94 6.81
C SER A 316 11.87 -36.96 8.10
N ALA A 317 12.51 -36.71 9.25
CA ALA A 317 11.86 -36.59 10.56
C ALA A 317 11.12 -35.26 10.68
N ALA A 318 11.74 -34.17 10.23
CA ALA A 318 11.15 -32.85 10.21
C ALA A 318 10.14 -32.67 9.06
N ALA A 319 10.16 -33.45 7.98
CA ALA A 319 9.06 -33.48 7.02
C ALA A 319 7.73 -33.94 7.66
N GLY A 320 7.78 -34.60 8.82
CA GLY A 320 6.64 -34.87 9.68
C GLY A 320 6.27 -33.74 10.65
N GLU A 321 7.21 -32.84 11.00
CA GLU A 321 7.03 -31.75 11.99
C GLU A 321 6.97 -30.34 11.39
N PHE A 322 7.40 -30.14 10.14
CA PHE A 322 7.21 -28.88 9.42
C PHE A 322 5.73 -28.71 9.13
N ALA A 323 5.23 -27.52 9.44
CA ALA A 323 3.84 -27.16 9.19
C ALA A 323 3.47 -27.56 7.75
N THR A 324 2.60 -28.57 7.63
CA THR A 324 2.10 -29.02 6.33
C THR A 324 1.57 -27.81 5.57
N LYS A 325 1.64 -27.82 4.23
CA LYS A 325 1.10 -26.73 3.40
C LYS A 325 -0.29 -26.28 3.85
N ARG A 326 -1.13 -27.23 4.27
CA ARG A 326 -2.46 -27.01 4.84
C ARG A 326 -2.45 -26.26 6.19
N GLN A 327 -1.50 -26.53 7.07
CA GLN A 327 -1.32 -25.78 8.32
C GLN A 327 -0.85 -24.34 8.05
N VAL A 328 0.09 -24.13 7.11
CA VAL A 328 0.52 -22.79 6.70
C VAL A 328 -0.63 -22.01 6.07
N GLU A 329 -1.43 -22.65 5.21
CA GLU A 329 -2.64 -22.06 4.62
C GLU A 329 -3.68 -21.73 5.70
N ASN A 330 -3.91 -22.62 6.67
CA ASN A 330 -4.80 -22.35 7.80
C ASN A 330 -4.32 -21.17 8.66
N ILE A 331 -3.03 -21.11 8.98
CA ILE A 331 -2.44 -19.99 9.73
C ILE A 331 -2.58 -18.70 8.91
N SER A 332 -2.31 -18.74 7.61
CA SER A 332 -2.49 -17.57 6.73
C SER A 332 -3.95 -17.09 6.71
N GLN A 333 -4.92 -18.01 6.62
CA GLN A 333 -6.34 -17.69 6.70
C GLN A 333 -6.73 -17.10 8.07
N GLN A 334 -6.20 -17.66 9.17
CA GLN A 334 -6.41 -17.12 10.52
C GLN A 334 -5.81 -15.72 10.68
N VAL A 335 -4.58 -15.50 10.20
CA VAL A 335 -3.92 -14.19 10.20
C VAL A 335 -4.71 -13.18 9.35
N GLN A 336 -5.24 -13.59 8.20
CA GLN A 336 -6.11 -12.73 7.38
C GLN A 336 -7.44 -12.42 8.09
N ALA A 337 -8.06 -13.40 8.75
CA ALA A 337 -9.28 -13.20 9.51
C ALA A 337 -9.05 -12.24 10.68
N MET A 338 -7.98 -12.44 11.45
CA MET A 338 -7.53 -11.53 12.49
C MET A 338 -7.24 -10.14 11.95
N SER A 339 -6.54 -10.03 10.82
CA SER A 339 -6.25 -8.74 10.19
C SER A 339 -7.52 -8.02 9.74
N ARG A 340 -8.54 -8.75 9.26
CA ARG A 340 -9.85 -8.17 8.93
C ARG A 340 -10.59 -7.71 10.18
N GLN A 341 -10.53 -8.46 11.26
CA GLN A 341 -11.14 -8.09 12.53
C GLN A 341 -10.44 -6.87 13.17
N LEU A 342 -9.11 -6.85 13.10
CA LEU A 342 -8.26 -5.78 13.62
C LEU A 342 -8.21 -4.56 12.70
N ARG A 343 -8.67 -4.62 11.44
CA ARG A 343 -8.57 -3.48 10.49
C ARG A 343 -9.10 -2.16 11.03
N SER A 344 -10.18 -2.21 11.82
CA SER A 344 -10.73 -1.02 12.47
C SER A 344 -9.86 -0.53 13.64
N GLU A 345 -9.05 -1.40 14.24
CA GLU A 345 -8.07 -1.07 15.31
C GLU A 345 -6.68 -0.74 14.73
N ILE A 346 -6.36 -1.16 13.51
CA ILE A 346 -5.07 -0.95 12.83
C ILE A 346 -4.83 0.53 12.49
N TYR A 347 -5.86 1.36 12.48
CA TYR A 347 -5.74 2.78 12.16
C TYR A 347 -6.25 3.65 13.29
N GLN A 348 -5.47 3.74 14.36
CA GLN A 348 -5.77 4.56 15.53
C GLN A 348 -4.55 5.39 15.94
N ALA A 349 -4.81 6.66 16.25
CA ALA A 349 -3.85 7.56 16.88
C ALA A 349 -4.46 8.24 18.10
N ARG A 350 -3.69 8.35 19.18
CA ARG A 350 -4.08 8.99 20.43
C ARG A 350 -2.99 9.95 20.91
N TYR A 351 -3.41 11.19 21.14
CA TYR A 351 -2.58 12.29 21.61
C TYR A 351 -3.12 12.79 22.95
N VAL A 352 -2.24 13.15 23.88
CA VAL A 352 -2.59 13.60 25.23
C VAL A 352 -1.82 14.86 25.60
N ASN A 353 -2.24 15.48 26.71
CA ASN A 353 -1.62 16.68 27.28
C ASN A 353 -1.60 17.83 26.27
N GLY A 354 -2.79 18.18 25.79
CA GLY A 354 -2.99 19.34 24.92
C GLY A 354 -2.86 20.66 25.69
N SER A 355 -2.02 21.59 25.23
CA SER A 355 -1.95 22.97 25.72
C SER A 355 -2.45 23.94 24.65
N PRO A 356 -3.11 25.05 25.01
CA PRO A 356 -3.52 26.06 24.03
C PRO A 356 -2.31 26.69 23.33
N SER A 357 -2.43 26.88 22.02
CA SER A 357 -1.48 27.56 21.16
C SER A 357 -1.84 29.05 21.04
N ALA A 358 -0.91 29.85 20.50
CA ALA A 358 -1.18 31.25 20.15
C ALA A 358 -2.34 31.42 19.13
N LYS A 359 -2.67 30.39 18.36
CA LYS A 359 -3.79 30.37 17.40
C LYS A 359 -5.12 29.95 18.02
N GLN A 360 -5.19 29.78 19.34
CA GLN A 360 -6.36 29.21 20.03
C GLN A 360 -6.70 27.79 19.53
N THR A 361 -5.67 27.03 19.19
CA THR A 361 -5.74 25.60 18.87
C THR A 361 -5.01 24.79 19.93
N ILE A 362 -5.25 23.50 20.02
CA ILE A 362 -4.62 22.66 21.04
C ILE A 362 -3.35 22.02 20.47
N GLN A 363 -2.19 22.43 20.99
CA GLN A 363 -0.92 21.77 20.74
C GLN A 363 -0.80 20.52 21.61
N TRP A 364 -0.63 19.38 20.97
CA TRP A 364 -0.41 18.13 21.70
C TRP A 364 1.06 18.03 22.10
N SER A 365 1.34 17.47 23.28
CA SER A 365 2.71 17.29 23.77
C SER A 365 3.15 15.83 23.80
N SER A 366 2.23 14.87 23.74
CA SER A 366 2.57 13.45 23.76
C SER A 366 1.66 12.62 22.86
N GLN A 367 2.28 11.74 22.08
CA GLN A 367 1.61 10.71 21.29
C GLN A 367 1.70 9.38 22.06
N VAL A 368 0.57 8.91 22.56
CA VAL A 368 0.49 7.68 23.36
C VAL A 368 0.38 6.45 22.46
N VAL A 369 -0.42 6.57 21.40
CA VAL A 369 -0.66 5.49 20.44
C VAL A 369 -0.64 6.08 19.03
N ASN A 370 0.03 5.40 18.11
CA ASN A 370 -0.15 5.62 16.68
C ASN A 370 0.19 4.30 15.98
N THR A 371 -0.83 3.57 15.59
CA THR A 371 -0.67 2.25 14.97
C THR A 371 -0.13 2.35 13.55
N ASN A 372 -0.21 3.52 12.91
CA ASN A 372 0.27 3.73 11.55
C ASN A 372 0.77 5.18 11.33
N ALA A 373 2.08 5.38 11.53
CA ALA A 373 2.72 6.68 11.39
C ALA A 373 2.64 7.25 9.96
N ASP A 374 2.50 6.41 8.93
CA ASP A 374 2.34 6.89 7.54
C ASP A 374 0.96 7.49 7.30
N VAL A 375 -0.06 7.09 8.06
CA VAL A 375 -1.42 7.61 7.91
C VAL A 375 -1.67 8.84 8.80
N PHE A 376 -1.22 8.77 10.06
CA PHE A 376 -1.38 9.83 11.05
C PHE A 376 -0.06 10.57 11.25
N LEU A 377 0.17 11.57 10.40
CA LEU A 377 1.37 12.40 10.46
C LEU A 377 1.16 13.51 11.48
N TRP A 378 1.92 13.47 12.56
CA TRP A 378 1.93 14.48 13.60
C TRP A 378 3.37 14.75 14.03
N GLN A 379 3.65 16.00 14.39
CA GLN A 379 4.96 16.42 14.90
C GLN A 379 4.81 16.90 16.34
N PHE A 380 5.83 16.65 17.17
CA PHE A 380 5.83 17.09 18.56
C PHE A 380 5.55 18.59 18.69
N GLY A 381 4.58 18.97 19.52
CA GLY A 381 4.16 20.36 19.71
C GLY A 381 3.27 20.92 18.60
N SER A 382 2.89 20.12 17.61
CA SER A 382 1.93 20.53 16.58
C SER A 382 0.49 20.46 17.09
N ASP A 383 -0.31 21.42 16.65
CA ASP A 383 -1.74 21.56 16.84
C ASP A 383 -2.59 20.83 15.78
N GLU A 384 -1.95 20.36 14.71
CA GLU A 384 -2.60 19.73 13.57
C GLU A 384 -2.15 18.27 13.43
N VAL A 385 -3.09 17.37 13.15
CA VAL A 385 -2.82 16.00 12.74
C VAL A 385 -3.17 15.85 11.27
N ARG A 386 -2.18 15.51 10.44
CA ARG A 386 -2.37 15.29 9.00
C ARG A 386 -2.72 13.84 8.72
N LEU A 387 -3.87 13.63 8.09
CA LEU A 387 -4.43 12.33 7.74
C LEU A 387 -4.25 12.07 6.25
N LEU A 388 -3.35 11.16 5.86
CA LEU A 388 -3.05 10.96 4.43
C LEU A 388 -4.18 10.28 3.66
N LEU A 389 -4.92 9.38 4.29
CA LEU A 389 -5.95 8.58 3.63
C LEU A 389 -7.33 9.23 3.74
N PRO A 390 -8.12 9.32 2.65
CA PRO A 390 -9.52 9.73 2.74
C PRO A 390 -10.37 8.64 3.42
N GLY A 391 -11.54 9.01 3.94
CA GLY A 391 -12.52 8.04 4.44
C GLY A 391 -13.30 8.55 5.65
N LEU A 392 -14.01 7.63 6.31
CA LEU A 392 -14.75 7.92 7.52
C LEU A 392 -13.83 7.73 8.73
N TYR A 393 -13.78 8.75 9.59
CA TYR A 393 -12.99 8.76 10.80
C TYR A 393 -13.89 9.00 12.00
N HIS A 394 -13.63 8.29 13.07
CA HIS A 394 -14.19 8.52 14.39
C HIS A 394 -13.22 9.40 15.18
N LEU A 395 -13.68 10.61 15.53
CA LEU A 395 -12.97 11.55 16.37
C LEU A 395 -13.59 11.51 17.76
N GLN A 396 -12.74 11.23 18.75
CA GLN A 396 -13.08 11.37 20.16
C GLN A 396 -12.09 12.29 20.83
N ALA A 397 -12.57 13.36 21.45
CA ALA A 397 -11.75 14.25 22.25
C ALA A 397 -12.42 14.49 23.60
N ALA A 398 -11.61 14.72 24.63
CA ALA A 398 -12.12 15.16 25.92
C ALA A 398 -11.22 16.22 26.55
N PHE A 399 -11.84 17.18 27.23
CA PHE A 399 -11.18 18.33 27.85
C PHE A 399 -11.60 18.48 29.31
N PHE A 400 -10.62 18.41 30.20
CA PHE A 400 -10.75 18.54 31.65
C PHE A 400 -10.38 19.96 32.06
N THR A 401 -11.40 20.81 32.14
CA THR A 401 -11.28 22.25 32.47
C THR A 401 -12.33 22.67 33.50
N ASN A 402 -12.02 23.71 34.27
CA ASN A 402 -12.96 24.39 35.17
C ASN A 402 -13.89 25.35 34.45
N TYR A 403 -13.63 25.64 33.18
CA TYR A 403 -14.37 26.59 32.37
C TYR A 403 -15.32 25.89 31.41
N SER A 404 -16.17 26.67 30.77
CA SER A 404 -17.13 26.25 29.76
C SER A 404 -16.65 26.69 28.37
N PRO A 405 -15.64 26.00 27.80
CA PRO A 405 -15.05 26.38 26.54
C PRO A 405 -16.00 26.15 25.37
N SER A 406 -15.83 26.98 24.34
CA SER A 406 -16.28 26.75 22.97
C SER A 406 -15.26 25.87 22.26
N ILE A 407 -15.65 24.64 21.94
CA ILE A 407 -14.77 23.68 21.28
C ILE A 407 -15.17 23.59 19.81
N GLN A 408 -14.22 23.76 18.90
CA GLN A 408 -14.44 23.61 17.46
C GLN A 408 -13.47 22.58 16.88
N VAL A 409 -14.01 21.62 16.13
CA VAL A 409 -13.20 20.71 15.32
C VAL A 409 -12.99 21.36 13.96
N LEU A 410 -11.73 21.61 13.62
CA LEU A 410 -11.33 22.19 12.35
C LEU A 410 -10.85 21.10 11.40
N VAL A 411 -11.34 21.11 10.16
CA VAL A 411 -10.86 20.26 9.07
C VAL A 411 -10.32 21.19 7.99
N ASN A 412 -9.02 21.07 7.67
CA ASN A 412 -8.32 21.95 6.74
C ASN A 412 -8.44 23.45 7.09
N GLY A 413 -8.53 23.78 8.38
CA GLY A 413 -8.70 25.15 8.86
C GLY A 413 -10.16 25.64 8.90
N GLU A 414 -11.12 24.87 8.40
CA GLU A 414 -12.54 25.23 8.41
C GLU A 414 -13.29 24.51 9.54
N PRO A 415 -14.24 25.17 10.24
CA PRO A 415 -14.99 24.55 11.33
C PRO A 415 -15.99 23.51 10.81
N ALA A 416 -15.76 22.24 11.13
CA ALA A 416 -16.65 21.14 10.79
C ALA A 416 -17.69 20.86 11.89
N ILE A 417 -17.29 21.02 13.15
CA ILE A 417 -18.15 20.79 14.33
C ILE A 417 -17.90 21.90 15.34
N ARG A 418 -18.96 22.42 15.93
CA ARG A 418 -18.90 23.40 17.02
C ARG A 418 -19.74 22.89 18.18
N LEU A 419 -19.10 22.75 19.34
CA LEU A 419 -19.75 22.40 20.59
C LEU A 419 -19.79 23.64 21.48
N HIS A 420 -21.01 24.10 21.76
CA HIS A 420 -21.25 25.21 22.68
C HIS A 420 -21.63 24.67 24.06
N SER A 421 -21.10 25.32 25.10
CA SER A 421 -21.63 25.15 26.45
C SER A 421 -23.02 25.80 26.54
N PRO A 422 -24.02 25.14 27.15
CA PRO A 422 -25.42 25.60 27.17
C PRO A 422 -25.69 26.80 28.11
N THR A 423 -24.69 27.66 28.35
CA THR A 423 -24.78 28.70 29.38
C THR A 423 -25.53 29.97 28.97
N ASP A 424 -25.75 30.23 27.68
CA ASP A 424 -26.11 31.60 27.23
C ASP A 424 -27.45 31.80 26.49
N THR A 425 -28.28 30.78 26.25
CA THR A 425 -29.52 31.00 25.50
C THR A 425 -30.70 30.16 25.98
N ASN A 426 -31.85 30.82 26.15
CA ASN A 426 -33.19 30.28 26.46
C ASN A 426 -33.75 29.33 25.38
N GLU A 427 -32.90 28.62 24.64
CA GLU A 427 -33.34 27.66 23.63
C GLU A 427 -33.75 26.35 24.30
N VAL A 428 -35.04 26.03 24.19
CA VAL A 428 -35.71 24.86 24.73
C VAL A 428 -35.30 23.61 23.94
N ALA A 429 -34.05 23.18 24.07
CA ALA A 429 -33.56 21.93 23.48
C ALA A 429 -33.60 20.79 24.51
N CYS A 430 -34.32 19.71 24.18
CA CYS A 430 -34.63 18.56 25.04
C CYS A 430 -33.46 17.62 25.39
N SER A 431 -32.21 18.08 25.40
CA SER A 431 -31.07 17.26 25.83
C SER A 431 -30.77 17.47 27.33
N PRO A 432 -30.53 16.39 28.11
CA PRO A 432 -30.18 16.52 29.52
C PRO A 432 -28.88 17.32 29.70
N VAL A 433 -28.99 18.51 30.29
CA VAL A 433 -27.86 19.39 30.59
C VAL A 433 -27.06 18.80 31.75
N ILE A 434 -25.95 18.14 31.44
CA ILE A 434 -25.02 17.64 32.46
C ILE A 434 -24.30 18.84 33.08
N LYS A 435 -24.67 19.20 34.31
CA LYS A 435 -24.00 20.27 35.06
C LYS A 435 -22.73 19.74 35.71
N ARG A 436 -21.56 20.25 35.29
CA ARG A 436 -20.27 19.94 35.92
C ARG A 436 -20.20 20.58 37.31
N LEU A 437 -19.87 19.77 38.32
CA LEU A 437 -19.64 20.23 39.69
C LEU A 437 -18.14 20.30 39.95
N ARG A 438 -17.70 21.29 40.75
CA ARG A 438 -16.30 21.37 41.18
C ARG A 438 -16.00 20.25 42.16
N HIS A 439 -14.90 19.53 41.93
CA HIS A 439 -14.39 18.51 42.83
C HIS A 439 -13.12 19.03 43.53
N SER A 440 -12.90 18.65 44.80
CA SER A 440 -11.75 19.11 45.58
C SER A 440 -10.40 18.66 45.01
N ALA A 441 -10.38 17.53 44.29
CA ALA A 441 -9.21 17.01 43.58
C ALA A 441 -8.96 17.65 42.19
N GLY A 442 -9.70 18.70 41.82
CA GLY A 442 -9.57 19.39 40.52
C GLY A 442 -10.58 18.93 39.47
N ASN A 443 -10.17 18.96 38.20
CA ASN A 443 -11.03 18.70 37.04
C ASN A 443 -11.25 17.20 36.82
N VAL A 444 -12.17 16.59 37.56
CA VAL A 444 -12.45 15.14 37.45
C VAL A 444 -13.39 14.81 36.28
N ALA A 445 -14.26 15.76 35.90
CA ALA A 445 -15.19 15.59 34.78
C ALA A 445 -14.79 16.50 33.61
N GLY A 446 -14.75 15.92 32.41
CA GLY A 446 -14.40 16.64 31.18
C GLY A 446 -15.59 16.82 30.23
N LEU A 447 -15.46 17.78 29.31
CA LEU A 447 -16.33 17.89 28.14
C LEU A 447 -15.85 16.91 27.08
N THR A 448 -16.76 16.17 26.46
CA THR A 448 -16.44 15.19 25.43
C THR A 448 -16.97 15.64 24.07
N VAL A 449 -16.20 15.38 23.02
CA VAL A 449 -16.60 15.48 21.63
C VAL A 449 -16.47 14.07 21.06
N ASP A 450 -17.59 13.51 20.62
CA ASP A 450 -17.63 12.21 19.96
C ASP A 450 -18.36 12.37 18.62
N ALA A 451 -17.64 12.23 17.52
CA ALA A 451 -18.16 12.53 16.19
C ALA A 451 -17.56 11.67 15.10
N PHE A 452 -18.31 11.51 14.01
CA PHE A 452 -17.84 10.86 12.78
C PHE A 452 -17.62 11.91 11.69
N LEU A 453 -16.43 11.89 11.10
CA LEU A 453 -15.97 12.84 10.08
C LEU A 453 -15.70 12.11 8.77
N ALA A 454 -16.34 12.54 7.68
CA ALA A 454 -15.96 12.13 6.34
C ALA A 454 -14.84 13.05 5.85
N LEU A 455 -13.60 12.55 5.83
CA LEU A 455 -12.42 13.36 5.57
C LEU A 455 -11.86 13.13 4.15
N PRO A 456 -11.48 14.21 3.44
CA PRO A 456 -10.79 14.10 2.17
C PRO A 456 -9.36 13.57 2.34
N ALA A 457 -8.69 13.26 1.23
CA ALA A 457 -7.30 12.84 1.27
C ALA A 457 -6.42 13.98 1.78
N ARG A 458 -5.43 13.67 2.63
CA ARG A 458 -4.50 14.65 3.21
C ARG A 458 -5.18 15.72 4.07
N ALA A 459 -6.29 15.38 4.72
CA ALA A 459 -6.99 16.30 5.62
C ALA A 459 -6.10 16.69 6.83
N LEU A 460 -6.17 17.95 7.24
CA LEU A 460 -5.60 18.46 8.48
C LEU A 460 -6.71 18.55 9.52
N VAL A 461 -6.55 17.89 10.65
CA VAL A 461 -7.51 17.97 11.76
C VAL A 461 -6.87 18.71 12.91
N ALA A 462 -7.53 19.75 13.40
CA ALA A 462 -7.14 20.51 14.58
C ALA A 462 -8.36 20.73 15.48
N ILE A 463 -8.10 21.01 16.76
CA ILE A 463 -9.14 21.42 17.70
C ILE A 463 -8.85 22.84 18.13
N SER A 464 -9.80 23.74 17.85
CA SER A 464 -9.81 25.08 18.41
C SER A 464 -10.53 25.08 19.75
N TYR A 465 -9.92 25.79 20.70
CA TYR A 465 -10.29 25.81 22.11
C TYR A 465 -10.00 27.19 22.68
N ASP A 466 -10.99 27.76 23.36
CA ASP A 466 -10.88 29.07 23.98
C ASP A 466 -10.54 28.97 25.48
N LEU A 467 -9.65 29.87 25.93
CA LEU A 467 -9.72 30.43 27.29
C LEU A 467 -9.25 29.60 28.51
N ASP A 468 -8.44 28.54 28.39
CA ASP A 468 -7.80 27.96 29.59
C ASP A 468 -6.41 27.35 29.35
N GLU A 469 -5.37 28.03 29.83
CA GLU A 469 -3.97 27.56 29.81
C GLU A 469 -3.77 26.26 30.62
N LYS A 470 -4.67 25.95 31.56
CA LYS A 470 -4.58 24.76 32.43
C LYS A 470 -5.47 23.61 31.97
N ALA A 471 -6.11 23.72 30.81
CA ALA A 471 -6.89 22.62 30.27
C ALA A 471 -5.99 21.42 29.98
N GLN A 472 -6.44 20.23 30.38
CA GLN A 472 -5.85 18.97 29.95
C GLN A 472 -6.84 18.29 29.01
N GLY A 473 -6.33 17.62 27.98
CA GLY A 473 -7.20 16.88 27.09
C GLY A 473 -6.49 15.78 26.36
N PHE A 474 -7.29 14.96 25.69
CA PHE A 474 -6.82 13.97 24.74
C PHE A 474 -7.61 14.05 23.44
N LEU A 475 -6.98 13.61 22.37
CA LEU A 475 -7.56 13.42 21.06
C LEU A 475 -7.30 11.98 20.62
N ASN A 476 -8.34 11.29 20.20
CA ASN A 476 -8.32 9.97 19.62
C ASN A 476 -8.93 10.05 18.21
N LEU A 477 -8.17 9.61 17.22
CA LEU A 477 -8.59 9.52 15.83
C LEU A 477 -8.53 8.06 15.41
N ARG A 478 -9.65 7.51 14.95
CA ARG A 478 -9.75 6.12 14.46
C ARG A 478 -10.34 6.11 13.06
N LYS A 479 -9.68 5.48 12.10
CA LYS A 479 -10.26 5.23 10.79
C LYS A 479 -11.22 4.03 10.88
N LEU A 480 -12.40 4.14 10.30
CA LEU A 480 -13.40 3.07 10.28
C LEU A 480 -13.24 2.14 9.07
#